data_AF-A0A6P4Z1Q5-F1
#
_entry.id   AF-A0A6P4Z1Q5-F1
#
_cell.length_a   1.000
_cell.length_b   1.000
_cell.length_c   1.000
_cell.angle_alpha   90.00
_cell.angle_beta   90.00
_cell.angle_gamma   90.00
#
_symmetry.space_group_name_H-M   'P 1'
#
loop_
_entity.id
_entity.type
_entity.pdbx_description
1 polymer ?
#
loop_
_entity_poly.entity_id
_entity_poly.type
_entity_poly.pdbx_seq_one_letter_code
_entity_poly.pdbx_strand_id
1 'polypeptide(L)'
;MRKSDYPDYVLYNRSSLLSDSVNTNSIKRKRKILLDCGGNIASTVELFRETYPGGHEFLIHSFEMDPSLAPYYAPYSDVVLHNPVAVSNKDGWTVSYLETTWFPERGLRKTKDWMMGGGSLFPYEDEKKDNITGGARNLARHIRVKTIDFSRWIREHINEEDYVIFKLDVEGAEYDILQQMVHDGTFKLIDKFYGETHFWHPTGWSASKRQELMKKVRMTGFTQTYWAGEERTYADFDALHPFQNQLYPYGVFEMQNINITRQSVVSSEMRLNEVGIPVLYYLPVTVQDRIKTVAENRKLRIIVPTVTFPPKDEILTWENYYQHHDVARVPKALRLIDNQLKESGGILSLDSDNPDSVMISVFLMDYLVEKSQFEIVSLGKCF
;
A
#
# COMPACT_ATOMS: atom_id res chain seq x y z
N MET A 1 24.75 5.41 -26.80
CA MET A 1 23.72 4.58 -27.49
C MET A 1 23.17 3.62 -26.44
N ARG A 2 21.93 3.72 -25.96
CA ARG A 2 20.64 3.91 -26.65
C ARG A 2 19.82 5.02 -25.99
N LYS A 3 19.14 5.81 -26.83
CA LYS A 3 18.15 6.83 -26.46
C LYS A 3 16.91 6.12 -25.92
N SER A 4 16.34 6.69 -24.87
CA SER A 4 15.06 6.34 -24.28
C SER A 4 13.93 6.90 -25.13
N ASP A 5 13.19 6.03 -25.81
CA ASP A 5 11.92 6.36 -26.45
C ASP A 5 10.80 6.33 -25.39
N TYR A 6 10.73 7.38 -24.57
CA TYR A 6 9.52 7.71 -23.83
C TYR A 6 8.73 8.73 -24.66
N PRO A 7 7.44 8.53 -24.96
CA PRO A 7 6.64 9.55 -25.62
C PRO A 7 6.47 10.75 -24.69
N ASP A 8 6.82 11.93 -25.20
CA ASP A 8 6.66 13.23 -24.54
C ASP A 8 5.22 13.41 -24.04
N TYR A 9 5.05 13.48 -22.72
CA TYR A 9 3.80 13.91 -22.11
C TYR A 9 3.68 15.43 -22.24
N VAL A 10 2.86 15.89 -23.18
CA VAL A 10 2.51 17.31 -23.33
C VAL A 10 1.59 17.71 -22.17
N LEU A 11 2.13 18.48 -21.23
CA LEU A 11 1.36 19.17 -20.19
C LEU A 11 0.50 20.28 -20.82
N TYR A 12 -0.80 20.04 -20.98
CA TYR A 12 -1.74 21.11 -21.29
C TYR A 12 -2.17 21.83 -20.02
N ASN A 13 -1.68 23.05 -19.86
CA ASN A 13 -2.19 24.00 -18.88
C ASN A 13 -3.57 24.51 -19.36
N ARG A 14 -4.66 24.09 -18.69
CA ARG A 14 -6.01 24.65 -18.90
C ARG A 14 -6.44 25.44 -17.66
N SER A 15 -5.75 26.53 -17.39
CA SER A 15 -6.25 27.63 -16.59
C SER A 15 -7.13 28.55 -17.45
N SER A 16 -8.32 28.09 -17.84
CA SER A 16 -9.48 28.92 -18.18
C SER A 16 -10.64 28.02 -18.62
N LEU A 17 -11.71 28.02 -17.82
CA LEU A 17 -13.12 27.77 -18.14
C LEU A 17 -13.85 27.45 -16.83
N LEU A 18 -13.87 28.43 -15.93
CA LEU A 18 -14.81 28.48 -14.81
C LEU A 18 -15.72 29.69 -15.05
N SER A 19 -16.72 29.50 -15.92
CA SER A 19 -17.99 30.22 -15.86
C SER A 19 -18.90 29.66 -16.94
N ASP A 20 -19.61 28.58 -16.62
CA ASP A 20 -20.91 28.32 -17.23
C ASP A 20 -21.74 27.57 -16.18
N SER A 21 -22.90 28.15 -15.86
CA SER A 21 -23.85 27.67 -14.87
C SER A 21 -24.35 26.27 -15.23
N VAL A 22 -23.85 25.26 -14.52
CA VAL A 22 -24.33 23.88 -14.65
C VAL A 22 -25.67 23.75 -13.95
N ASN A 23 -26.67 23.39 -14.75
CA ASN A 23 -28.00 23.00 -14.34
C ASN A 23 -27.91 21.77 -13.39
N THR A 24 -28.05 22.00 -12.08
CA THR A 24 -27.94 20.97 -11.05
C THR A 24 -29.24 20.17 -10.94
N ASN A 25 -29.50 19.31 -11.92
CA ASN A 25 -30.14 18.02 -11.63
C ASN A 25 -29.01 17.00 -11.55
N SER A 26 -28.17 17.10 -10.51
CA SER A 26 -27.21 16.05 -10.21
C SER A 26 -28.01 14.82 -9.78
N ILE A 27 -27.99 13.79 -10.62
CA ILE A 27 -28.45 12.46 -10.21
C ILE A 27 -27.62 12.11 -8.99
N LYS A 28 -28.25 12.08 -7.82
CA LYS A 28 -27.61 11.77 -6.56
C LYS A 28 -27.13 10.33 -6.64
N ARG A 29 -25.83 10.13 -6.88
CA ARG A 29 -25.21 8.80 -6.96
C ARG A 29 -25.47 8.05 -5.66
N LYS A 30 -25.95 6.81 -5.73
CA LYS A 30 -26.41 6.06 -4.54
C LYS A 30 -25.26 5.50 -3.73
N ARG A 31 -24.22 4.98 -4.40
CA ARG A 31 -23.03 4.39 -3.78
C ARG A 31 -21.78 4.93 -4.46
N LYS A 32 -20.69 5.03 -3.70
CA LYS A 32 -19.34 5.26 -4.21
C LYS A 32 -18.58 3.95 -4.07
N ILE A 33 -18.00 3.44 -5.15
CA ILE A 33 -17.39 2.11 -5.19
C ILE A 33 -15.98 2.19 -5.78
N LEU A 34 -15.02 1.59 -5.10
CA LEU A 34 -13.69 1.31 -5.65
C LEU A 34 -13.61 -0.18 -5.95
N LEU A 35 -13.30 -0.52 -7.20
CA LEU A 35 -12.97 -1.88 -7.63
C LEU A 35 -11.45 -1.97 -7.76
N ASP A 36 -10.81 -2.61 -6.78
CA ASP A 36 -9.36 -2.77 -6.69
C ASP A 36 -8.97 -4.18 -7.17
N CYS A 37 -8.53 -4.30 -8.42
CA CYS A 37 -8.09 -5.56 -8.99
C CYS A 37 -6.58 -5.70 -8.89
N GLY A 38 -6.14 -6.77 -8.21
CA GLY A 38 -4.75 -7.00 -7.80
C GLY A 38 -4.37 -6.11 -6.63
N GLY A 39 -5.06 -6.31 -5.51
CA GLY A 39 -4.90 -5.47 -4.33
C GLY A 39 -3.60 -5.71 -3.56
N ASN A 40 -2.92 -6.85 -3.77
CA ASN A 40 -1.63 -7.19 -3.20
C ASN A 40 -1.63 -7.02 -1.67
N ILE A 41 -0.71 -6.23 -1.12
CA ILE A 41 -0.60 -5.92 0.31
C ILE A 41 -1.55 -4.81 0.78
N ALA A 42 -2.73 -4.67 0.16
CA ALA A 42 -3.69 -3.60 0.42
C ALA A 42 -3.16 -2.17 0.20
N SER A 43 -2.06 -2.00 -0.56
CA SER A 43 -1.43 -0.68 -0.82
C SER A 43 -2.40 0.30 -1.49
N THR A 44 -3.25 -0.19 -2.40
CA THR A 44 -4.29 0.61 -3.04
C THR A 44 -5.37 1.04 -2.03
N VAL A 45 -5.77 0.16 -1.12
CA VAL A 45 -6.74 0.47 -0.07
C VAL A 45 -6.21 1.54 0.86
N GLU A 46 -4.98 1.35 1.37
CA GLU A 46 -4.31 2.32 2.24
C GLU A 46 -4.23 3.70 1.56
N LEU A 47 -3.58 3.76 0.39
CA LEU A 47 -3.37 5.01 -0.33
C LEU A 47 -4.70 5.71 -0.63
N PHE A 48 -5.71 4.96 -1.06
CA PHE A 48 -7.01 5.51 -1.40
C PHE A 48 -7.77 6.04 -0.18
N ARG A 49 -7.73 5.34 0.96
CA ARG A 49 -8.40 5.81 2.19
C ARG A 49 -7.74 7.09 2.71
N GLU A 50 -6.42 7.11 2.78
CA GLU A 50 -5.66 8.20 3.37
C GLU A 50 -5.66 9.45 2.50
N THR A 51 -5.65 9.28 1.17
CA THR A 51 -5.43 10.40 0.25
C THR A 51 -6.61 10.67 -0.66
N TYR A 52 -7.46 9.73 -1.04
CA TYR A 52 -8.51 10.09 -1.99
C TYR A 52 -9.60 10.97 -1.32
N PRO A 53 -10.06 12.08 -1.94
CA PRO A 53 -11.10 12.92 -1.35
C PRO A 53 -12.39 12.14 -1.04
N GLY A 54 -12.74 12.06 0.24
CA GLY A 54 -13.87 11.26 0.72
C GLY A 54 -13.63 9.75 0.57
N GLY A 55 -12.38 9.29 0.54
CA GLY A 55 -11.99 7.89 0.35
C GLY A 55 -12.67 6.95 1.34
N HIS A 56 -12.90 7.38 2.58
CA HIS A 56 -13.66 6.65 3.60
C HIS A 56 -15.16 6.44 3.28
N GLU A 57 -15.73 7.17 2.31
CA GLU A 57 -17.12 7.01 1.89
C GLU A 57 -17.31 5.92 0.82
N PHE A 58 -16.23 5.39 0.26
CA PHE A 58 -16.28 4.37 -0.77
C PHE A 58 -16.45 2.98 -0.15
N LEU A 59 -17.34 2.18 -0.73
CA LEU A 59 -17.32 0.72 -0.59
C LEU A 59 -16.20 0.19 -1.47
N ILE A 60 -15.23 -0.51 -0.89
CA ILE A 60 -14.10 -1.06 -1.63
C ILE A 60 -14.29 -2.57 -1.79
N HIS A 61 -14.25 -3.04 -3.04
CA HIS A 61 -14.08 -4.45 -3.37
C HIS A 61 -12.65 -4.65 -3.85
N SER A 62 -11.85 -5.37 -3.07
CA SER A 62 -10.46 -5.69 -3.43
C SER A 62 -10.34 -7.16 -3.78
N PHE A 63 -9.67 -7.47 -4.90
CA PHE A 63 -9.50 -8.82 -5.41
C PHE A 63 -8.02 -9.20 -5.38
N GLU A 64 -7.70 -10.27 -4.66
CA GLU A 64 -6.34 -10.76 -4.51
C GLU A 64 -6.30 -12.29 -4.59
N MET A 65 -5.37 -12.82 -5.39
CA MET A 65 -5.26 -14.26 -5.64
C MET A 65 -4.38 -14.99 -4.60
N ASP A 66 -3.42 -14.30 -4.00
CA ASP A 66 -2.49 -14.88 -3.04
C ASP A 66 -3.12 -14.88 -1.63
N PRO A 67 -3.42 -16.05 -1.05
CA PRO A 67 -4.02 -16.12 0.28
C PRO A 67 -3.10 -15.66 1.41
N SER A 68 -1.77 -15.64 1.22
CA SER A 68 -0.88 -15.11 2.27
C SER A 68 -0.96 -13.60 2.43
N LEU A 69 -1.66 -12.89 1.54
CA LEU A 69 -1.83 -11.45 1.62
C LEU A 69 -3.12 -11.02 2.34
N ALA A 70 -4.02 -11.96 2.66
CA ALA A 70 -5.25 -11.65 3.38
C ALA A 70 -5.03 -10.91 4.73
N PRO A 71 -4.01 -11.24 5.54
CA PRO A 71 -3.74 -10.53 6.79
C PRO A 71 -3.56 -9.01 6.62
N TYR A 72 -3.06 -8.53 5.46
CA TYR A 72 -2.89 -7.09 5.20
C TYR A 72 -4.21 -6.31 5.13
N TYR A 73 -5.33 -7.02 4.98
CA TYR A 73 -6.65 -6.41 4.96
C TYR A 73 -7.32 -6.35 6.34
N ALA A 74 -6.74 -6.97 7.38
CA ALA A 74 -7.33 -7.00 8.72
C ALA A 74 -7.67 -5.61 9.30
N PRO A 75 -6.87 -4.54 9.08
CA PRO A 75 -7.22 -3.19 9.53
C PRO A 75 -8.44 -2.59 8.83
N TYR A 76 -8.77 -3.06 7.62
CA TYR A 76 -9.80 -2.49 6.75
C TYR A 76 -11.09 -3.31 6.80
N SER A 77 -11.69 -3.39 7.99
CA SER A 77 -12.89 -4.22 8.25
C SER A 77 -14.13 -3.88 7.39
N ASP A 78 -14.15 -2.69 6.78
CA ASP A 78 -15.22 -2.22 5.90
C ASP A 78 -14.94 -2.47 4.40
N VAL A 79 -13.80 -3.11 4.09
CA VAL A 79 -13.42 -3.53 2.73
C VAL A 79 -13.87 -4.96 2.49
N VAL A 80 -14.48 -5.19 1.33
CA VAL A 80 -14.86 -6.53 0.89
C VAL A 80 -13.67 -7.14 0.14
N LEU A 81 -12.87 -7.93 0.85
CA LEU A 81 -11.78 -8.70 0.28
C LEU A 81 -12.31 -9.99 -0.38
N HIS A 82 -12.03 -10.14 -1.67
CA HIS A 82 -12.25 -11.38 -2.42
C HIS A 82 -10.92 -12.14 -2.52
N ASN A 83 -10.67 -13.06 -1.59
CA ASN A 83 -9.43 -13.83 -1.51
C ASN A 83 -9.68 -15.28 -1.05
N PRO A 84 -9.01 -16.29 -1.65
CA PRO A 84 -8.16 -16.21 -2.84
C PRO A 84 -8.98 -16.20 -4.14
N VAL A 85 -8.92 -15.12 -4.92
CA VAL A 85 -9.63 -14.96 -6.19
C VAL A 85 -8.77 -14.22 -7.21
N ALA A 86 -8.67 -14.74 -8.43
CA ALA A 86 -8.02 -14.06 -9.55
C ALA A 86 -9.05 -13.42 -10.48
N VAL A 87 -8.85 -12.16 -10.81
CA VAL A 87 -9.66 -11.42 -11.77
C VAL A 87 -9.28 -11.84 -13.20
N SER A 88 -10.25 -12.16 -14.05
CA SER A 88 -10.03 -12.67 -15.41
C SER A 88 -11.20 -12.32 -16.34
N ASN A 89 -11.17 -12.84 -17.57
CA ASN A 89 -12.25 -12.72 -18.57
C ASN A 89 -13.20 -13.92 -18.60
N LYS A 90 -13.06 -14.85 -17.64
CA LYS A 90 -13.88 -16.05 -17.55
C LYS A 90 -13.88 -16.61 -16.14
N ASP A 91 -15.00 -17.19 -15.75
CA ASP A 91 -15.04 -17.98 -14.52
C ASP A 91 -14.42 -19.35 -14.73
N GLY A 92 -13.89 -19.86 -13.63
CA GLY A 92 -13.42 -21.21 -13.57
C GLY A 92 -12.38 -21.36 -12.49
N TRP A 93 -11.47 -22.30 -12.74
CA TRP A 93 -10.33 -22.56 -11.88
C TRP A 93 -9.09 -22.66 -12.74
N THR A 94 -8.03 -22.02 -12.30
CA THR A 94 -6.71 -22.10 -12.93
C THR A 94 -5.62 -22.27 -11.88
N VAL A 95 -4.43 -22.65 -12.32
CA VAL A 95 -3.24 -22.63 -11.47
C VAL A 95 -2.68 -21.21 -11.48
N SER A 96 -2.54 -20.60 -10.30
CA SER A 96 -1.75 -19.37 -10.11
C SER A 96 -0.35 -19.72 -9.64
N TYR A 97 0.59 -18.87 -10.01
CA TYR A 97 2.00 -19.00 -9.73
C TYR A 97 2.39 -17.82 -8.85
N LEU A 98 2.70 -18.10 -7.58
CA LEU A 98 2.82 -17.12 -6.52
C LEU A 98 4.27 -16.90 -6.14
N GLU A 99 4.59 -15.64 -5.87
CA GLU A 99 5.87 -15.25 -5.31
C GLU A 99 5.99 -15.73 -3.86
N THR A 100 7.19 -16.13 -3.45
CA THR A 100 7.46 -16.44 -2.04
C THR A 100 7.47 -15.14 -1.22
N THR A 101 6.76 -15.11 -0.10
CA THR A 101 6.72 -13.97 0.84
C THR A 101 8.06 -13.73 1.54
N TRP A 102 8.22 -12.54 2.11
CA TRP A 102 9.42 -12.16 2.84
C TRP A 102 9.54 -12.90 4.18
N PHE A 103 10.77 -13.31 4.52
CA PHE A 103 11.16 -13.80 5.85
C PHE A 103 12.68 -13.58 6.06
N PRO A 104 13.16 -13.43 7.31
CA PRO A 104 14.52 -12.97 7.57
C PRO A 104 15.64 -13.93 7.17
N GLU A 105 15.42 -15.24 7.24
CA GLU A 105 16.41 -16.26 6.85
C GLU A 105 16.63 -16.30 5.34
N ARG A 106 15.79 -15.59 4.57
CA ARG A 106 15.90 -15.49 3.13
C ARG A 106 16.99 -14.51 2.71
N GLY A 107 17.79 -14.90 1.70
CA GLY A 107 18.73 -14.00 1.03
C GLY A 107 18.06 -12.96 0.10
N LEU A 108 18.83 -11.94 -0.28
CA LEU A 108 18.38 -10.86 -1.18
C LEU A 108 18.12 -11.36 -2.61
N ARG A 109 17.07 -10.86 -3.27
CA ARG A 109 16.82 -11.06 -4.70
C ARG A 109 17.54 -9.98 -5.50
N LYS A 110 18.52 -10.34 -6.33
CA LYS A 110 19.31 -9.38 -7.14
C LYS A 110 19.79 -8.18 -6.31
N THR A 111 20.39 -8.46 -5.15
CA THR A 111 20.87 -7.47 -4.15
C THR A 111 19.78 -6.55 -3.56
N LYS A 112 18.50 -6.91 -3.69
CA LYS A 112 17.38 -6.15 -3.12
C LYS A 112 16.53 -7.04 -2.23
N ASP A 113 16.00 -6.43 -1.18
CA ASP A 113 15.06 -7.08 -0.28
C ASP A 113 13.65 -6.83 -0.82
N TRP A 114 13.25 -7.70 -1.74
CA TRP A 114 11.95 -7.64 -2.40
C TRP A 114 11.12 -8.83 -1.91
N MET A 115 9.89 -8.96 -2.41
CA MET A 115 9.05 -10.16 -2.39
C MET A 115 8.06 -10.22 -1.24
N MET A 116 6.97 -9.48 -1.40
CA MET A 116 5.87 -9.44 -0.43
C MET A 116 4.81 -10.51 -0.66
N GLY A 117 4.96 -11.32 -1.72
CA GLY A 117 3.94 -12.26 -2.18
C GLY A 117 3.26 -11.74 -3.44
N GLY A 118 2.03 -12.21 -3.69
CA GLY A 118 1.32 -11.95 -4.93
C GLY A 118 1.68 -12.99 -5.99
N GLY A 119 1.31 -12.75 -7.24
CA GLY A 119 1.57 -13.72 -8.30
C GLY A 119 0.95 -13.38 -9.64
N SER A 120 1.05 -14.34 -10.57
CA SER A 120 0.50 -14.20 -11.91
C SER A 120 -0.14 -15.50 -12.39
N LEU A 121 -1.11 -15.37 -13.30
CA LEU A 121 -1.67 -16.48 -14.05
C LEU A 121 -0.81 -16.84 -15.29
N PHE A 122 0.19 -16.02 -15.61
CA PHE A 122 0.99 -16.08 -16.83
C PHE A 122 2.50 -16.27 -16.54
N PRO A 123 2.92 -17.45 -16.01
CA PRO A 123 4.33 -17.80 -15.88
C PRO A 123 4.98 -18.09 -17.25
N TYR A 124 6.28 -17.87 -17.35
CA TYR A 124 7.09 -18.34 -18.49
C TYR A 124 7.34 -19.85 -18.39
N GLU A 125 7.70 -20.48 -19.51
CA GLU A 125 7.90 -21.94 -19.59
C GLU A 125 9.09 -22.44 -18.76
N ASP A 126 10.11 -21.62 -18.55
CA ASP A 126 11.23 -21.92 -17.66
C ASP A 126 10.82 -21.83 -16.19
N GLU A 127 10.02 -20.82 -15.81
CA GLU A 127 9.47 -20.68 -14.46
C GLU A 127 8.58 -21.86 -14.07
N LYS A 128 7.73 -22.34 -15.00
CA LYS A 128 6.91 -23.55 -14.79
C LYS A 128 7.73 -24.82 -14.51
N LYS A 129 8.97 -24.89 -15.00
CA LYS A 129 9.85 -26.05 -14.86
C LYS A 129 10.72 -25.97 -13.60
N ASP A 130 10.90 -24.78 -13.05
CA ASP A 130 11.71 -24.54 -11.86
C ASP A 130 10.85 -24.58 -10.59
N ASN A 131 10.66 -25.78 -10.06
CA ASN A 131 9.92 -25.99 -8.81
C ASN A 131 10.70 -25.62 -7.54
N ILE A 132 11.96 -25.17 -7.66
CA ILE A 132 12.80 -24.83 -6.50
C ILE A 132 12.71 -23.32 -6.26
N THR A 133 13.05 -22.53 -7.27
CA THR A 133 13.05 -21.07 -7.14
C THR A 133 11.85 -20.43 -7.80
N GLY A 134 11.27 -21.05 -8.83
CA GLY A 134 10.21 -20.44 -9.64
C GLY A 134 10.73 -19.46 -10.68
N GLY A 135 11.99 -19.63 -11.09
CA GLY A 135 12.68 -18.83 -12.08
C GLY A 135 12.88 -17.35 -11.69
N ALA A 136 13.01 -16.49 -12.69
CA ALA A 136 13.42 -15.10 -12.49
C ALA A 136 12.44 -14.27 -11.64
N ARG A 137 11.15 -14.64 -11.63
CA ARG A 137 10.08 -14.03 -10.82
C ARG A 137 9.79 -14.77 -9.52
N ASN A 138 10.53 -15.84 -9.24
CA ASN A 138 10.43 -16.67 -8.06
C ASN A 138 9.01 -17.19 -7.76
N LEU A 139 8.31 -17.64 -8.80
CA LEU A 139 6.92 -18.07 -8.71
C LEU A 139 6.78 -19.55 -8.32
N ALA A 140 7.59 -20.04 -7.37
CA ALA A 140 7.72 -21.48 -7.06
C ALA A 140 6.47 -22.07 -6.40
N ARG A 141 5.64 -21.22 -5.77
CA ARG A 141 4.46 -21.67 -5.05
C ARG A 141 3.27 -21.66 -5.99
N HIS A 142 2.73 -22.84 -6.28
CA HIS A 142 1.58 -22.99 -7.16
C HIS A 142 0.33 -23.36 -6.36
N ILE A 143 -0.76 -22.65 -6.59
CA ILE A 143 -2.05 -22.99 -5.99
C ILE A 143 -3.14 -22.97 -7.06
N ARG A 144 -4.25 -23.66 -6.80
CA ARG A 144 -5.42 -23.59 -7.68
C ARG A 144 -6.36 -22.51 -7.15
N VAL A 145 -6.60 -21.48 -7.95
CA VAL A 145 -7.45 -20.34 -7.60
C VAL A 145 -8.69 -20.27 -8.47
N LYS A 146 -9.77 -19.75 -7.90
CA LYS A 146 -10.97 -19.40 -8.65
C LYS A 146 -10.67 -18.18 -9.52
N THR A 147 -11.00 -18.25 -10.80
CA THR A 147 -11.04 -17.08 -11.67
C THR A 147 -12.46 -16.55 -11.74
N ILE A 148 -12.61 -15.23 -11.81
CA ILE A 148 -13.90 -14.57 -12.03
C ILE A 148 -13.90 -13.90 -13.41
N ASP A 149 -15.02 -14.01 -14.13
CA ASP A 149 -15.30 -13.12 -15.26
C ASP A 149 -15.62 -11.74 -14.69
N PHE A 150 -14.66 -10.83 -14.75
CA PHE A 150 -14.78 -9.53 -14.12
C PHE A 150 -15.85 -8.65 -14.77
N SER A 151 -15.96 -8.73 -16.10
CA SER A 151 -16.96 -7.97 -16.84
C SER A 151 -18.37 -8.41 -16.45
N ARG A 152 -18.60 -9.73 -16.31
CA ARG A 152 -19.86 -10.26 -15.78
C ARG A 152 -20.07 -9.84 -14.33
N TRP A 153 -19.04 -9.95 -13.49
CA TRP A 153 -19.12 -9.54 -12.08
C TRP A 153 -19.57 -8.09 -11.94
N ILE A 154 -19.00 -7.15 -12.71
CA ILE A 154 -19.43 -5.74 -12.70
C ILE A 154 -20.91 -5.63 -13.04
N ARG A 155 -21.39 -6.25 -14.13
CA ARG A 155 -22.80 -6.17 -14.54
C ARG A 155 -23.78 -6.75 -13.52
N GLU A 156 -23.33 -7.69 -12.68
CA GLU A 156 -24.15 -8.32 -11.65
C GLU A 156 -24.20 -7.51 -10.33
N HIS A 157 -23.22 -6.63 -10.08
CA HIS A 157 -23.06 -5.97 -8.77
C HIS A 157 -23.13 -4.43 -8.82
N ILE A 158 -22.95 -3.84 -9.99
CA ILE A 158 -22.89 -2.39 -10.22
C ILE A 158 -24.13 -1.91 -10.97
N ASN A 159 -24.72 -0.82 -10.48
CA ASN A 159 -25.85 -0.14 -11.10
C ASN A 159 -25.40 1.15 -11.78
N GLU A 160 -26.16 1.63 -12.77
CA GLU A 160 -25.83 2.85 -13.53
C GLU A 160 -25.82 4.12 -12.64
N GLU A 161 -26.51 4.10 -11.49
CA GLU A 161 -26.51 5.20 -10.52
C GLU A 161 -25.33 5.19 -9.52
N ASP A 162 -24.48 4.16 -9.53
CA ASP A 162 -23.30 4.12 -8.67
C ASP A 162 -22.20 5.02 -9.24
N TYR A 163 -21.32 5.55 -8.39
CA TYR A 163 -20.09 6.19 -8.82
C TYR A 163 -18.93 5.21 -8.66
N VAL A 164 -18.33 4.77 -9.77
CA VAL A 164 -17.38 3.66 -9.76
C VAL A 164 -16.00 4.07 -10.24
N ILE A 165 -15.01 3.85 -9.37
CA ILE A 165 -13.59 3.91 -9.71
C ILE A 165 -13.10 2.48 -9.90
N PHE A 166 -12.51 2.22 -11.06
CA PHE A 166 -11.94 0.92 -11.42
C PHE A 166 -10.41 1.03 -11.46
N LYS A 167 -9.71 0.31 -10.56
CA LYS A 167 -8.26 0.10 -10.60
C LYS A 167 -7.96 -1.29 -11.14
N LEU A 168 -7.11 -1.38 -12.16
CA LEU A 168 -6.69 -2.64 -12.77
C LEU A 168 -5.17 -2.78 -12.85
N ASP A 169 -4.64 -3.75 -12.13
CA ASP A 169 -3.23 -4.18 -12.20
C ASP A 169 -3.20 -5.62 -11.70
N VAL A 170 -3.13 -6.59 -12.61
CA VAL A 170 -3.38 -8.02 -12.34
C VAL A 170 -2.35 -8.92 -13.02
N GLU A 171 -1.15 -8.39 -13.20
CA GLU A 171 0.04 -9.11 -13.65
C GLU A 171 -0.18 -9.96 -14.93
N GLY A 172 -0.80 -9.35 -15.94
CA GLY A 172 -0.93 -9.89 -17.30
C GLY A 172 -2.36 -10.19 -17.77
N ALA A 173 -3.32 -10.34 -16.85
CA ALA A 173 -4.72 -10.62 -17.22
C ALA A 173 -5.46 -9.40 -17.81
N GLU A 174 -4.84 -8.21 -17.80
CA GLU A 174 -5.51 -6.95 -18.11
C GLU A 174 -6.08 -6.94 -19.54
N TYR A 175 -5.31 -7.42 -20.51
CA TYR A 175 -5.71 -7.34 -21.92
C TYR A 175 -6.98 -8.14 -22.22
N ASP A 176 -7.11 -9.32 -21.64
CA ASP A 176 -8.29 -10.18 -21.82
C ASP A 176 -9.52 -9.55 -21.15
N ILE A 177 -9.37 -8.96 -19.96
CA ILE A 177 -10.43 -8.25 -19.23
C ILE A 177 -10.88 -7.02 -20.02
N LEU A 178 -9.93 -6.16 -20.40
CA LEU A 178 -10.20 -4.93 -21.15
C LEU A 178 -10.85 -5.22 -22.51
N GLN A 179 -10.41 -6.27 -23.21
CA GLN A 179 -11.04 -6.69 -24.47
C GLN A 179 -12.50 -7.08 -24.27
N GLN A 180 -12.80 -7.85 -23.23
CA GLN A 180 -14.16 -8.27 -22.93
C GLN A 180 -15.05 -7.08 -22.56
N MET A 181 -14.57 -6.18 -21.68
CA MET A 181 -15.31 -4.98 -21.25
C MET A 181 -15.60 -4.01 -22.42
N VAL A 182 -14.70 -3.90 -23.40
CA VAL A 182 -14.96 -3.16 -24.65
C VAL A 182 -16.04 -3.86 -25.47
N HIS A 183 -15.94 -5.18 -25.62
CA HIS A 183 -16.85 -5.96 -26.47
C HIS A 183 -18.29 -5.98 -25.95
N ASP A 184 -18.47 -6.12 -24.64
CA ASP A 184 -19.80 -6.18 -24.01
C ASP A 184 -20.31 -4.83 -23.48
N GLY A 185 -19.53 -3.76 -23.64
CA GLY A 185 -19.93 -2.40 -23.27
C GLY A 185 -19.96 -2.13 -21.76
N THR A 186 -19.35 -2.99 -20.93
CA THR A 186 -19.37 -2.85 -19.46
C THR A 186 -18.66 -1.59 -18.95
N PHE A 187 -17.77 -0.99 -19.75
CA PHE A 187 -17.15 0.31 -19.43
C PHE A 187 -18.15 1.43 -19.12
N LYS A 188 -19.38 1.35 -19.63
CA LYS A 188 -20.43 2.35 -19.33
C LYS A 188 -20.79 2.47 -17.84
N LEU A 189 -20.45 1.44 -17.05
CA LEU A 189 -20.71 1.37 -15.60
C LEU A 189 -19.55 1.94 -14.77
N ILE A 190 -18.48 2.40 -15.42
CA ILE A 190 -17.30 2.94 -14.77
C ILE A 190 -17.33 4.46 -14.90
N ASP A 191 -16.90 5.21 -13.89
CA ASP A 191 -16.78 6.68 -13.97
C ASP A 191 -15.32 7.12 -14.07
N LYS A 192 -14.40 6.34 -13.47
CA LYS A 192 -12.96 6.61 -13.49
C LYS A 192 -12.17 5.32 -13.63
N PHE A 193 -11.15 5.33 -14.48
CA PHE A 193 -10.30 4.18 -14.73
C PHE A 193 -8.83 4.48 -14.40
N TYR A 194 -8.35 3.82 -13.36
CA TYR A 194 -6.94 3.70 -13.02
C TYR A 194 -6.41 2.37 -13.52
N GLY A 195 -5.24 2.33 -14.16
CA GLY A 195 -4.70 1.05 -14.57
C GLY A 195 -3.22 1.05 -14.88
N GLU A 196 -2.66 -0.16 -14.81
CA GLU A 196 -1.34 -0.52 -15.30
C GLU A 196 -1.50 -1.68 -16.30
N THR A 197 -0.66 -1.74 -17.33
CA THR A 197 -0.69 -2.86 -18.27
C THR A 197 0.70 -3.45 -18.44
N HIS A 198 0.82 -4.75 -18.20
CA HIS A 198 2.12 -5.40 -18.14
C HIS A 198 2.50 -6.07 -19.47
N PHE A 199 3.26 -5.37 -20.30
CA PHE A 199 3.59 -5.82 -21.66
C PHE A 199 4.58 -6.99 -21.71
N TRP A 200 5.34 -7.25 -20.66
CA TRP A 200 6.35 -8.32 -20.66
C TRP A 200 5.75 -9.71 -20.45
N HIS A 201 4.60 -9.84 -19.78
CA HIS A 201 4.03 -11.15 -19.47
C HIS A 201 3.72 -11.97 -20.74
N PRO A 202 3.87 -13.32 -20.67
CA PRO A 202 3.59 -14.24 -21.77
C PRO A 202 2.08 -14.46 -21.98
N THR A 203 1.34 -13.37 -22.21
CA THR A 203 -0.12 -13.37 -22.33
C THR A 203 -0.63 -13.84 -23.70
N GLY A 204 0.26 -14.03 -24.67
CA GLY A 204 -0.11 -14.34 -26.07
C GLY A 204 -0.56 -13.13 -26.89
N TRP A 205 -0.66 -11.95 -26.28
CA TRP A 205 -0.99 -10.71 -26.97
C TRP A 205 0.22 -10.10 -27.68
N SER A 206 0.10 -9.80 -28.98
CA SER A 206 1.12 -9.06 -29.72
C SER A 206 1.08 -7.57 -29.38
N ALA A 207 2.22 -6.88 -29.54
CA ALA A 207 2.30 -5.43 -29.32
C ALA A 207 1.27 -4.63 -30.15
N SER A 208 1.03 -5.03 -31.40
CA SER A 208 0.03 -4.41 -32.28
C SER A 208 -1.40 -4.56 -31.74
N LYS A 209 -1.78 -5.76 -31.30
CA LYS A 209 -3.11 -6.02 -30.73
C LYS A 209 -3.33 -5.27 -29.42
N ARG A 210 -2.30 -5.17 -28.58
CA ARG A 210 -2.36 -4.37 -27.33
C ARG A 210 -2.60 -2.90 -27.64
N GLN A 211 -1.86 -2.32 -28.59
CA GLN A 211 -2.04 -0.93 -28.99
C GLN A 211 -3.44 -0.67 -29.58
N GLU A 212 -3.95 -1.60 -30.39
CA GLU A 212 -5.31 -1.53 -30.94
C GLU A 212 -6.37 -1.57 -29.82
N LEU A 213 -6.22 -2.48 -28.85
CA LEU A 213 -7.11 -2.57 -27.70
C LEU A 213 -7.11 -1.27 -26.88
N MET A 214 -5.94 -0.71 -26.57
CA MET A 214 -5.86 0.55 -25.82
C MET A 214 -6.48 1.73 -26.58
N LYS A 215 -6.42 1.73 -27.92
CA LYS A 215 -7.17 2.71 -28.73
C LYS A 215 -8.68 2.52 -28.58
N LYS A 216 -9.17 1.28 -28.58
CA LYS A 216 -10.60 0.99 -28.38
C LYS A 216 -11.08 1.43 -27.00
N VAL A 217 -10.29 1.19 -25.94
CA VAL A 217 -10.58 1.71 -24.58
C VAL A 217 -10.68 3.24 -24.58
N ARG A 218 -9.78 3.94 -25.28
CA ARG A 218 -9.89 5.41 -25.42
C ARG A 218 -11.16 5.86 -26.12
N MET A 219 -11.62 5.10 -27.12
CA MET A 219 -12.85 5.41 -27.85
C MET A 219 -14.13 5.21 -27.02
N THR A 220 -14.08 4.48 -25.90
CA THR A 220 -15.23 4.38 -24.98
C THR A 220 -15.34 5.59 -24.04
N GLY A 221 -14.49 6.62 -24.20
CA GLY A 221 -14.49 7.82 -23.37
C GLY A 221 -13.57 7.75 -22.15
N PHE A 222 -12.90 6.62 -21.91
CA PHE A 222 -11.95 6.48 -20.80
C PHE A 222 -10.52 6.68 -21.27
N THR A 223 -9.80 7.56 -20.60
CA THR A 223 -8.34 7.56 -20.66
C THR A 223 -7.85 6.86 -19.40
N GLN A 224 -6.97 5.87 -19.56
CA GLN A 224 -6.30 5.23 -18.44
C GLN A 224 -5.49 6.29 -17.69
N THR A 225 -5.86 6.54 -16.44
CA THR A 225 -5.08 7.35 -15.51
C THR A 225 -4.08 6.45 -14.81
N TYR A 226 -2.83 6.91 -14.67
CA TYR A 226 -1.81 6.13 -13.98
C TYR A 226 -2.12 6.03 -12.48
N TRP A 227 -1.90 4.84 -11.92
CA TRP A 227 -2.01 4.54 -10.50
C TRP A 227 -0.98 3.46 -10.17
N ALA A 228 -0.21 3.68 -9.12
CA ALA A 228 0.74 2.72 -8.58
C ALA A 228 0.69 2.83 -7.06
N GLY A 229 0.00 1.89 -6.43
CA GLY A 229 -0.28 1.92 -4.98
C GLY A 229 1.01 1.79 -4.17
N GLU A 230 1.88 0.90 -4.61
CA GLU A 230 3.23 0.66 -4.10
C GLU A 230 4.22 1.79 -4.36
N GLU A 231 3.95 2.67 -5.32
CA GLU A 231 4.67 3.95 -5.51
C GLU A 231 4.06 5.09 -4.70
N ARG A 232 2.92 4.84 -4.04
CA ARG A 232 2.13 5.83 -3.32
C ARG A 232 1.74 7.02 -4.18
N THR A 233 1.35 6.76 -5.43
CA THR A 233 1.05 7.82 -6.39
C THR A 233 -0.06 7.46 -7.36
N TYR A 234 -0.72 8.50 -7.87
CA TYR A 234 -1.64 8.45 -9.00
C TYR A 234 -1.59 9.78 -9.76
N ALA A 235 -1.85 9.75 -11.07
CA ALA A 235 -1.52 10.88 -11.95
C ALA A 235 -2.24 12.20 -11.62
N ASP A 236 -3.36 12.16 -10.89
CA ASP A 236 -4.11 13.34 -10.46
C ASP A 236 -3.98 13.65 -8.96
N PHE A 237 -2.97 13.09 -8.27
CA PHE A 237 -2.72 13.29 -6.84
C PHE A 237 -2.70 14.76 -6.43
N ASP A 238 -1.80 15.57 -6.97
CA ASP A 238 -1.67 16.99 -6.59
C ASP A 238 -2.89 17.83 -6.97
N ALA A 239 -3.55 17.48 -8.08
CA ALA A 239 -4.76 18.17 -8.54
C ALA A 239 -5.93 17.97 -7.56
N LEU A 240 -5.98 16.83 -6.87
CA LEU A 240 -6.95 16.54 -5.82
C LEU A 240 -6.55 17.13 -4.45
N HIS A 241 -5.28 17.52 -4.27
CA HIS A 241 -4.69 17.98 -3.00
C HIS A 241 -4.02 19.35 -3.09
N PRO A 242 -4.78 20.45 -3.18
CA PRO A 242 -4.19 21.79 -3.16
C PRO A 242 -3.48 22.06 -1.83
N PHE A 243 -2.21 22.47 -1.92
CA PHE A 243 -1.31 22.68 -0.77
C PHE A 243 -1.90 23.63 0.29
N GLN A 244 -1.82 23.23 1.56
CA GLN A 244 -2.05 24.10 2.71
C GLN A 244 -0.74 24.22 3.50
N ASN A 245 -0.23 25.43 3.70
CA ASN A 245 1.06 25.68 4.35
C ASN A 245 1.11 25.08 5.77
N GLN A 246 2.11 24.23 6.04
CA GLN A 246 2.42 23.73 7.38
C GLN A 246 3.40 24.68 8.09
N LEU A 247 3.13 25.03 9.35
CA LEU A 247 3.77 26.18 10.01
C LEU A 247 5.12 25.92 10.70
N TYR A 248 5.54 24.68 10.99
CA TYR A 248 6.78 24.44 11.76
C TYR A 248 7.53 23.15 11.39
N PRO A 249 8.88 23.16 11.42
CA PRO A 249 9.72 21.97 11.19
C PRO A 249 9.88 21.08 12.43
N TYR A 250 10.32 19.84 12.21
CA TYR A 250 10.59 18.82 13.24
C TYR A 250 11.71 19.19 14.23
N GLY A 251 11.63 18.68 15.47
CA GLY A 251 12.71 18.76 16.48
C GLY A 251 12.83 20.09 17.24
N VAL A 252 11.94 21.05 16.98
CA VAL A 252 11.95 22.37 17.65
C VAL A 252 11.61 22.27 19.14
N PHE A 253 10.91 21.22 19.55
CA PHE A 253 10.41 21.04 20.91
C PHE A 253 11.52 20.67 21.91
N GLU A 254 12.50 19.88 21.50
CA GLU A 254 13.59 19.39 22.33
C GLU A 254 14.68 20.44 22.54
N MET A 255 14.73 21.45 21.68
CA MET A 255 15.60 22.63 21.83
C MET A 255 15.08 23.62 22.89
N GLN A 256 13.90 23.36 23.46
CA GLN A 256 13.28 24.22 24.46
C GLN A 256 13.91 24.02 25.85
N ASN A 257 13.88 25.06 26.68
CA ASN A 257 14.46 25.03 28.02
C ASN A 257 13.68 24.10 28.99
N ILE A 258 14.24 23.86 30.17
CA ILE A 258 13.68 22.94 31.17
C ILE A 258 12.26 23.30 31.63
N ASN A 259 11.93 24.59 31.69
CA ASN A 259 10.60 25.04 32.11
C ASN A 259 9.54 24.69 31.06
N ILE A 260 9.87 24.87 29.79
CA ILE A 260 8.97 24.52 28.69
C ILE A 260 8.85 22.99 28.57
N THR A 261 9.98 22.27 28.65
CA THR A 261 9.96 20.79 28.65
C THR A 261 9.09 20.24 29.79
N ARG A 262 9.22 20.79 31.00
CA ARG A 262 8.37 20.43 32.16
C ARG A 262 6.91 20.72 31.88
N GLN A 263 6.59 21.92 31.39
CA GLN A 263 5.21 22.32 31.08
C GLN A 263 4.60 21.37 30.04
N SER A 264 5.36 21.02 29.00
CA SER A 264 4.96 20.11 27.94
C SER A 264 4.63 18.70 28.43
N VAL A 265 5.50 18.11 29.26
CA VAL A 265 5.26 16.78 29.84
C VAL A 265 4.03 16.80 30.75
N VAL A 266 3.91 17.82 31.62
CA VAL A 266 2.74 17.97 32.51
C VAL A 266 1.45 18.19 31.73
N SER A 267 1.47 19.04 30.71
CA SER A 267 0.31 19.30 29.84
C SER A 267 -0.17 18.03 29.15
N SER A 268 0.77 17.23 28.62
CA SER A 268 0.45 15.95 27.96
C SER A 268 -0.13 14.94 28.95
N GLU A 269 0.45 14.84 30.15
CA GLU A 269 -0.06 14.01 31.23
C GLU A 269 -1.47 14.41 31.66
N MET A 270 -1.74 15.71 31.83
CA MET A 270 -3.07 16.21 32.18
C MET A 270 -4.11 15.86 31.12
N ARG A 271 -3.80 16.08 29.83
CA ARG A 271 -4.71 15.73 28.72
C ARG A 271 -5.04 14.24 28.65
N LEU A 272 -4.05 13.37 28.92
CA LEU A 272 -4.29 11.92 28.97
C LEU A 272 -5.13 11.52 30.19
N ASN A 273 -4.88 12.15 31.36
CA ASN A 273 -5.69 11.92 32.55
C ASN A 273 -7.15 12.41 32.40
N GLU A 274 -7.40 13.49 31.64
CA GLU A 274 -8.77 13.98 31.34
C GLU A 274 -9.61 12.95 30.59
N VAL A 275 -8.98 12.11 29.77
CA VAL A 275 -9.64 10.98 29.08
C VAL A 275 -9.48 9.64 29.83
N GLY A 276 -9.01 9.68 31.08
CA GLY A 276 -8.91 8.50 31.96
C GLY A 276 -7.74 7.57 31.66
N ILE A 277 -6.70 8.02 30.94
CA ILE A 277 -5.52 7.22 30.61
C ILE A 277 -4.39 7.53 31.59
N PRO A 278 -3.99 6.59 32.48
CA PRO A 278 -2.89 6.81 33.41
C PRO A 278 -1.53 6.79 32.70
N VAL A 279 -0.69 7.78 33.00
CA VAL A 279 0.64 7.91 32.38
C VAL A 279 1.71 7.32 33.31
N LEU A 280 2.37 6.26 32.85
CA LEU A 280 3.44 5.56 33.61
C LEU A 280 4.80 5.62 32.92
N TYR A 281 4.80 5.86 31.62
CA TYR A 281 5.98 5.77 30.76
C TYR A 281 6.18 7.08 30.00
N TYR A 282 7.44 7.41 29.74
CA TYR A 282 7.84 8.54 28.91
C TYR A 282 8.86 8.09 27.86
N LEU A 283 8.55 8.32 26.59
CA LEU A 283 9.43 8.06 25.46
C LEU A 283 10.01 9.39 24.93
N PRO A 284 11.22 9.80 25.37
CA PRO A 284 11.85 11.00 24.85
C PRO A 284 12.59 10.73 23.52
N VAL A 285 12.66 11.73 22.64
CA VAL A 285 13.49 11.68 21.42
C VAL A 285 14.98 11.46 21.79
N THR A 286 15.46 12.13 22.84
CA THR A 286 16.83 11.92 23.37
C THR A 286 16.81 11.95 24.90
N VAL A 287 17.51 11.01 25.53
CA VAL A 287 17.65 10.98 26.99
C VAL A 287 18.74 11.95 27.44
N GLN A 288 18.32 13.10 27.97
CA GLN A 288 19.22 14.12 28.55
C GLN A 288 18.97 14.23 30.06
N ASP A 289 19.91 14.76 30.84
CA ASP A 289 19.75 14.82 32.30
C ASP A 289 18.52 15.61 32.74
N ARG A 290 18.17 16.69 32.03
CA ARG A 290 16.91 17.42 32.27
C ARG A 290 15.65 16.56 32.10
N ILE A 291 15.67 15.64 31.13
CA ILE A 291 14.57 14.71 30.85
C ILE A 291 14.47 13.68 31.98
N LYS A 292 15.61 13.17 32.46
CA LYS A 292 15.66 12.27 33.62
C LYS A 292 15.07 12.93 34.86
N THR A 293 15.50 14.16 35.17
CA THR A 293 14.99 14.92 36.32
C THR A 293 13.48 15.17 36.24
N VAL A 294 12.96 15.53 35.07
CA VAL A 294 11.50 15.73 34.90
C VAL A 294 10.76 14.41 35.09
N ALA A 295 11.23 13.32 34.47
CA ALA A 295 10.60 12.00 34.58
C ALA A 295 10.59 11.47 36.03
N GLU A 296 11.73 11.54 36.74
CA GLU A 296 11.87 11.12 38.14
C GLU A 296 10.90 11.86 39.07
N ASN A 297 10.82 13.20 38.94
CA ASN A 297 9.89 14.02 39.72
C ASN A 297 8.41 13.68 39.47
N ARG A 298 8.10 13.19 38.27
CA ARG A 298 6.76 12.73 37.89
C ARG A 298 6.54 11.23 38.14
N LYS A 299 7.56 10.51 38.64
CA LYS A 299 7.57 9.04 38.80
C LYS A 299 7.29 8.30 37.48
N LEU A 300 7.69 8.89 36.35
CA LEU A 300 7.57 8.29 35.03
C LEU A 300 8.80 7.42 34.74
N ARG A 301 8.58 6.26 34.14
CA ARG A 301 9.65 5.38 33.65
C ARG A 301 10.05 5.82 32.25
N ILE A 302 11.32 6.13 32.05
CA ILE A 302 11.84 6.44 30.70
C ILE A 302 11.93 5.14 29.91
N ILE A 303 11.36 5.14 28.71
CA ILE A 303 11.52 4.07 27.73
C ILE A 303 12.67 4.43 26.80
N VAL A 304 13.63 3.53 26.67
CA VAL A 304 14.69 3.59 25.66
C VAL A 304 14.47 2.38 24.75
N PRO A 305 13.95 2.59 23.53
CA PRO A 305 13.73 1.49 22.60
C PRO A 305 15.04 0.83 22.21
N THR A 306 15.06 -0.50 22.14
CA THR A 306 16.14 -1.28 21.51
C THR A 306 16.18 -1.00 20.02
N VAL A 307 15.01 -0.90 19.40
CA VAL A 307 14.85 -0.61 17.98
C VAL A 307 13.86 0.53 17.83
N THR A 308 14.20 1.53 17.03
CA THR A 308 13.28 2.59 16.60
C THR A 308 13.15 2.55 15.07
N PHE A 309 11.92 2.61 14.57
CA PHE A 309 11.64 2.76 13.15
C PHE A 309 10.85 4.06 12.89
N PRO A 310 11.28 4.92 11.94
CA PRO A 310 12.52 4.83 11.19
C PRO A 310 13.75 4.95 12.13
N PRO A 311 14.90 4.36 11.79
CA PRO A 311 16.11 4.52 12.58
C PRO A 311 16.52 5.99 12.61
N LYS A 312 17.04 6.43 13.75
CA LYS A 312 17.51 7.82 13.93
C LYS A 312 18.80 8.12 13.17
N ASP A 313 19.56 7.07 12.85
CA ASP A 313 20.79 7.16 12.06
C ASP A 313 20.46 7.17 10.56
N GLU A 314 21.41 7.60 9.72
CA GLU A 314 21.29 7.65 8.25
C GLU A 314 21.27 6.25 7.57
N ILE A 315 20.84 5.22 8.29
CA ILE A 315 20.74 3.85 7.77
C ILE A 315 19.69 3.79 6.65
N LEU A 316 18.63 4.59 6.72
CA LEU A 316 17.64 4.72 5.65
C LEU A 316 17.84 6.06 4.92
N THR A 317 18.41 6.00 3.72
CA THR A 317 18.59 7.14 2.81
C THR A 317 17.61 7.06 1.66
N TRP A 318 17.51 8.14 0.88
CA TRP A 318 16.74 8.14 -0.37
C TRP A 318 17.21 7.00 -1.29
N GLU A 319 18.51 6.85 -1.47
CA GLU A 319 19.12 5.89 -2.37
C GLU A 319 18.97 4.43 -1.91
N ASN A 320 18.93 4.17 -0.60
CA ASN A 320 18.88 2.80 -0.12
C ASN A 320 17.48 2.33 0.29
N TYR A 321 16.54 3.26 0.53
CA TYR A 321 15.23 2.98 1.09
C TYR A 321 14.10 3.74 0.39
N TYR A 322 14.07 5.08 0.48
CA TYR A 322 12.86 5.85 0.10
C TYR A 322 12.56 5.89 -1.40
N GLN A 323 13.55 5.70 -2.28
CA GLN A 323 13.30 5.63 -3.73
C GLN A 323 12.62 4.33 -4.21
N HIS A 324 12.41 3.37 -3.30
CA HIS A 324 11.87 2.06 -3.64
C HIS A 324 10.37 1.98 -3.35
N HIS A 325 9.68 1.11 -4.07
CA HIS A 325 8.26 0.81 -3.87
C HIS A 325 7.99 0.12 -2.53
N ASP A 326 6.74 0.16 -2.05
CA ASP A 326 6.31 -0.43 -0.77
C ASP A 326 6.67 -1.91 -0.67
N VAL A 327 6.48 -2.65 -1.77
CA VAL A 327 6.83 -4.08 -1.89
C VAL A 327 8.33 -4.39 -1.74
N ALA A 328 9.16 -3.35 -1.77
CA ALA A 328 10.60 -3.40 -1.59
C ALA A 328 11.06 -2.72 -0.29
N ARG A 329 10.33 -1.73 0.19
CA ARG A 329 10.66 -0.99 1.42
C ARG A 329 10.33 -1.80 2.65
N VAL A 330 9.14 -2.39 2.71
CA VAL A 330 8.70 -3.14 3.89
C VAL A 330 9.63 -4.33 4.21
N PRO A 331 10.03 -5.19 3.26
CA PRO A 331 11.06 -6.21 3.50
C PRO A 331 12.33 -5.68 4.15
N LYS A 332 12.88 -4.57 3.62
CA LYS A 332 14.12 -3.95 4.13
C LYS A 332 13.95 -3.48 5.56
N ALA A 333 12.83 -2.84 5.85
CA ALA A 333 12.52 -2.39 7.19
C ALA A 333 12.38 -3.56 8.17
N LEU A 334 11.68 -4.63 7.79
CA LEU A 334 11.53 -5.82 8.62
C LEU A 334 12.88 -6.50 8.88
N ARG A 335 13.74 -6.61 7.87
CA ARG A 335 15.10 -7.16 8.04
C ARG A 335 15.95 -6.30 8.97
N LEU A 336 15.85 -4.97 8.86
CA LEU A 336 16.56 -4.03 9.73
C LEU A 336 16.09 -4.19 11.18
N ILE A 337 14.79 -4.30 11.41
CA ILE A 337 14.21 -4.51 12.74
C ILE A 337 14.65 -5.86 13.31
N ASP A 338 14.49 -6.95 12.54
CA ASP A 338 14.91 -8.29 12.93
C ASP A 338 16.39 -8.36 13.31
N ASN A 339 17.27 -7.78 12.49
CA ASN A 339 18.70 -7.75 12.75
C ASN A 339 19.07 -7.03 14.05
N GLN A 340 18.34 -5.96 14.43
CA GLN A 340 18.59 -5.25 15.68
C GLN A 340 17.99 -5.97 16.90
N LEU A 341 16.93 -6.77 16.73
CA LEU A 341 16.32 -7.56 17.81
C LEU A 341 17.08 -8.87 18.09
N LYS A 342 17.77 -9.45 17.10
CA LYS A 342 18.38 -10.80 17.12
C LYS A 342 19.20 -11.16 18.38
N GLU A 343 19.89 -10.21 19.00
CA GLU A 343 20.83 -10.54 20.09
C GLU A 343 20.17 -10.70 21.46
N SER A 344 19.02 -10.07 21.72
CA SER A 344 18.40 -10.10 23.07
C SER A 344 16.90 -9.84 23.12
N GLY A 345 16.23 -9.69 21.97
CA GLY A 345 14.89 -9.11 21.92
C GLY A 345 14.93 -7.63 22.36
N GLY A 346 13.80 -7.10 22.82
CA GLY A 346 13.77 -5.77 23.41
C GLY A 346 12.50 -4.97 23.14
N ILE A 347 12.61 -3.65 23.27
CA ILE A 347 11.50 -2.72 23.05
C ILE A 347 11.61 -2.15 21.63
N LEU A 348 10.56 -2.36 20.83
CA LEU A 348 10.40 -1.76 19.52
C LEU A 348 9.54 -0.49 19.62
N SER A 349 10.01 0.60 19.01
CA SER A 349 9.24 1.84 18.81
C SER A 349 9.00 2.06 17.32
N LEU A 350 7.74 2.27 16.95
CA LEU A 350 7.33 2.63 15.59
C LEU A 350 6.78 4.06 15.60
N ASP A 351 7.30 4.93 14.74
CA ASP A 351 6.84 6.31 14.60
C ASP A 351 5.63 6.37 13.64
N SER A 352 4.44 6.58 14.18
CA SER A 352 3.20 6.64 13.40
C SER A 352 3.15 7.83 12.44
N ASP A 353 3.96 8.87 12.65
CA ASP A 353 4.01 10.01 11.73
C ASP A 353 4.81 9.67 10.46
N ASN A 354 5.59 8.59 10.48
CA ASN A 354 6.19 8.02 9.28
C ASN A 354 5.22 6.99 8.66
N PRO A 355 4.70 7.23 7.44
CA PRO A 355 3.66 6.38 6.88
C PRO A 355 4.12 4.97 6.51
N ASP A 356 5.42 4.66 6.53
CA ASP A 356 5.88 3.27 6.38
C ASP A 356 5.71 2.47 7.67
N SER A 357 5.74 3.11 8.84
CA SER A 357 5.64 2.45 10.14
C SER A 357 4.32 1.69 10.31
N VAL A 358 3.23 2.25 9.76
CA VAL A 358 1.90 1.61 9.78
C VAL A 358 1.95 0.31 9.01
N MET A 359 2.39 0.34 7.75
CA MET A 359 2.51 -0.86 6.92
C MET A 359 3.43 -1.89 7.57
N ILE A 360 4.62 -1.48 7.99
CA ILE A 360 5.60 -2.37 8.63
C ILE A 360 5.00 -3.04 9.86
N SER A 361 4.22 -2.33 10.67
CA SER A 361 3.64 -2.91 11.89
C SER A 361 2.80 -4.16 11.61
N VAL A 362 2.07 -4.23 10.50
CA VAL A 362 1.23 -5.38 10.15
C VAL A 362 2.09 -6.62 9.87
N PHE A 363 3.05 -6.51 8.96
CA PHE A 363 3.96 -7.62 8.62
C PHE A 363 4.85 -8.02 9.79
N LEU A 364 5.25 -7.03 10.58
CA LEU A 364 6.14 -7.24 11.70
C LEU A 364 5.45 -8.04 12.79
N MET A 365 4.18 -7.77 13.07
CA MET A 365 3.43 -8.53 14.08
C MET A 365 3.27 -9.99 13.65
N ASP A 366 2.90 -10.26 12.40
CA ASP A 366 2.80 -11.62 11.87
C ASP A 366 4.15 -12.34 11.92
N TYR A 367 5.22 -11.67 11.49
CA TYR A 367 6.58 -12.20 11.59
C TYR A 367 6.96 -12.49 13.04
N LEU A 368 6.75 -11.54 13.96
CA LEU A 368 7.10 -11.68 15.37
C LEU A 368 6.33 -12.82 16.03
N VAL A 369 5.05 -13.00 15.73
CA VAL A 369 4.20 -14.04 16.32
C VAL A 369 4.45 -15.42 15.70
N GLU A 370 4.53 -15.52 14.36
CA GLU A 370 4.52 -16.83 13.68
C GLU A 370 5.92 -17.38 13.37
N LYS A 371 6.91 -16.51 13.24
CA LYS A 371 8.24 -16.87 12.73
C LYS A 371 9.36 -16.58 13.70
N SER A 372 9.24 -15.51 14.48
CA SER A 372 10.28 -15.15 15.42
C SER A 372 10.27 -16.05 16.66
N GLN A 373 11.41 -16.09 17.34
CA GLN A 373 11.55 -16.75 18.65
C GLN A 373 11.05 -15.89 19.82
N PHE A 374 10.51 -14.69 19.55
CA PHE A 374 10.18 -13.70 20.58
C PHE A 374 8.69 -13.75 20.94
N GLU A 375 8.39 -13.60 22.24
CA GLU A 375 7.01 -13.42 22.72
C GLU A 375 6.68 -11.92 22.75
N ILE A 376 5.56 -11.53 22.11
CA ILE A 376 5.06 -10.15 22.20
C ILE A 376 4.36 -9.96 23.55
N VAL A 377 4.90 -9.07 24.36
CA VAL A 377 4.39 -8.77 25.71
C VAL A 377 4.15 -7.28 25.89
N SER A 378 3.27 -6.92 26.83
CA SER A 378 3.11 -5.52 27.23
C SER A 378 4.35 -5.02 27.96
N LEU A 379 4.64 -3.71 27.90
CA LEU A 379 5.79 -3.09 28.56
C LEU A 379 5.89 -3.42 30.07
N GLY A 380 4.76 -3.64 30.74
CA GLY A 380 4.74 -4.01 32.16
C GLY A 380 5.34 -5.40 32.45
N LYS A 381 5.47 -6.28 31.46
CA LYS A 381 6.11 -7.59 31.56
C LYS A 381 7.59 -7.59 31.16
N CYS A 382 8.08 -6.48 30.58
CA CYS A 382 9.49 -6.35 30.19
C CYS A 382 10.45 -6.10 31.36
N PHE A 383 9.92 -5.81 32.56
CA PHE A 383 10.67 -5.37 33.74
C PHE A 383 10.40 -6.23 34.97
#